data_AF-A0A3N7FJH8-F1
#
_entry.id   AF-A0A3N7FJH8-F1
#
_cell.length_a   1.000
_cell.length_b   1.000
_cell.length_c   1.000
_cell.angle_alpha   90.00
_cell.angle_beta   90.00
_cell.angle_gamma   90.00
#
_symmetry.space_group_name_H-M   'P 1'
#
loop_
_entity.id
_entity.type
_entity.pdbx_description
1 polymer ?
#
loop_
_entity_poly.entity_id
_entity_poly.type
_entity_poly.pdbx_seq_one_letter_code
_entity_poly.pdbx_strand_id
1 'polypeptide(L)'
;MFEDRYPTSTRLMLVGTSLNAKTFEQLFLHKLESVDVWRCGDVLTLFPARFQQDLKNLKEVIVHSCKSLEEVFELSDEGRSEEKELLSSLKELHLKRLPELKYIWKGPTRNVNLQSLIKLELYSLHKLIFIFTTSLAQSLPKLDKLFIIDCGELKHIIREENGEREIIPESPRIKISRYTWMW
;
A
#
# COMPACT_ATOMS: atom_id res chain seq x y z
N MET A 1 -24.16 3.46 -0.66
CA MET A 1 -24.22 3.65 -2.12
C MET A 1 -22.79 3.75 -2.61
N PHE A 2 -22.21 2.64 -3.05
CA PHE A 2 -20.96 2.68 -3.83
C PHE A 2 -21.42 2.58 -5.27
N GLU A 3 -21.28 3.69 -6.00
CA GLU A 3 -21.64 3.73 -7.42
C GLU A 3 -20.70 2.80 -8.18
N ASP A 4 -21.31 1.74 -8.70
CA ASP A 4 -20.83 1.03 -9.86
C ASP A 4 -20.73 2.01 -11.03
N ARG A 5 -19.52 2.13 -11.59
CA ARG A 5 -19.22 2.20 -13.03
C ARG A 5 -17.75 2.58 -13.20
N TYR A 6 -16.94 1.69 -13.79
CA TYR A 6 -16.12 1.94 -15.00
C TYR A 6 -15.63 0.59 -15.59
N PRO A 7 -16.02 0.25 -16.82
CA PRO A 7 -15.43 -0.87 -17.58
C PRO A 7 -14.26 -0.39 -18.46
N THR A 8 -13.13 -1.12 -18.44
CA THR A 8 -12.05 -1.32 -19.47
C THR A 8 -10.64 -1.55 -18.88
N SER A 9 -10.52 -2.19 -17.72
CA SER A 9 -9.22 -2.37 -17.03
C SER A 9 -9.08 -3.82 -16.55
N THR A 10 -7.90 -4.43 -16.68
CA THR A 10 -7.62 -5.79 -16.16
C THR A 10 -7.70 -5.72 -14.64
N ARG A 11 -8.89 -5.98 -14.10
CA ARG A 11 -9.16 -6.01 -12.67
C ARG A 11 -9.18 -7.45 -12.18
N LEU A 12 -8.48 -7.72 -11.11
CA LEU A 12 -8.48 -8.99 -10.41
C LEU A 12 -9.22 -8.84 -9.09
N MET A 13 -10.29 -9.62 -8.92
CA MET A 13 -11.03 -9.71 -7.66
C MET A 13 -10.73 -11.05 -7.00
N LEU A 14 -10.34 -11.01 -5.74
CA LEU A 14 -9.95 -12.19 -4.96
C LEU A 14 -10.73 -12.18 -3.65
N VAL A 15 -11.50 -13.24 -3.40
CA VAL A 15 -12.34 -13.35 -2.19
C VAL A 15 -12.10 -14.70 -1.52
N GLY A 16 -11.84 -14.71 -0.21
CA GLY A 16 -11.70 -15.95 0.57
C GLY A 16 -10.31 -16.61 0.49
N THR A 17 -10.26 -17.94 0.65
CA THR A 17 -9.04 -18.77 0.64
C THR A 17 -8.38 -18.92 -0.74
N SER A 18 -8.91 -18.27 -1.78
CA SER A 18 -8.41 -18.36 -3.15
C SER A 18 -7.07 -17.65 -3.36
N LEU A 19 -6.48 -17.02 -2.34
CA LEU A 19 -5.19 -16.38 -2.40
C LEU A 19 -4.10 -17.32 -1.88
N ASN A 20 -3.40 -17.96 -2.80
CA ASN A 20 -2.14 -18.65 -2.51
C ASN A 20 -1.09 -18.23 -3.55
N ALA A 21 0.17 -18.61 -3.32
CA ALA A 21 1.27 -18.29 -4.23
C ALA A 21 0.99 -18.71 -5.69
N LYS A 22 0.30 -19.84 -5.89
CA LYS A 22 -0.08 -20.33 -7.23
C LYS A 22 -1.12 -19.44 -7.92
N THR A 23 -1.99 -18.79 -7.16
CA THR A 23 -2.94 -17.81 -7.69
C THR A 23 -2.18 -16.71 -8.42
N PHE A 24 -1.12 -16.16 -7.82
CA PHE A 24 -0.30 -15.12 -8.44
C PHE A 24 0.61 -15.62 -9.56
N GLU A 25 1.13 -16.85 -9.48
CA GLU A 25 1.97 -17.44 -10.55
C GLU A 25 1.21 -17.67 -11.87
N GLN A 26 -0.12 -17.85 -11.81
CA GLN A 26 -0.95 -18.02 -13.00
C GLN A 26 -1.50 -16.70 -13.55
N LEU A 27 -1.29 -15.59 -12.84
CA LEU A 27 -1.83 -14.29 -13.20
C LEU A 27 -0.79 -13.52 -14.01
N PHE A 28 -1.20 -13.02 -15.19
CA PHE A 28 -0.40 -12.10 -15.99
C PHE A 28 -0.35 -10.71 -15.33
N LEU A 29 0.35 -10.62 -14.19
CA LEU A 29 0.42 -9.43 -13.34
C LEU A 29 0.90 -8.19 -14.09
N HIS A 30 1.72 -8.35 -15.12
CA HIS A 30 2.19 -7.27 -15.99
C HIS A 30 1.06 -6.51 -16.73
N LYS A 31 -0.17 -7.05 -16.83
CA LYS A 31 -1.33 -6.34 -17.40
C LYS A 31 -2.28 -5.81 -16.34
N LEU A 32 -2.02 -6.11 -15.07
CA LEU A 32 -2.94 -5.87 -13.99
C LEU A 32 -2.92 -4.40 -13.60
N GLU A 33 -4.10 -3.81 -13.55
CA GLU A 33 -4.27 -2.39 -13.25
C GLU A 33 -5.00 -2.18 -11.92
N SER A 34 -5.86 -3.11 -11.51
CA SER A 34 -6.63 -3.00 -10.29
C SER A 34 -6.71 -4.35 -9.58
N VAL A 35 -6.41 -4.35 -8.28
CA VAL A 35 -6.48 -5.53 -7.41
C VAL A 35 -7.46 -5.25 -6.29
N ASP A 36 -8.45 -6.12 -6.13
CA ASP A 36 -9.47 -6.00 -5.09
C ASP A 36 -9.54 -7.32 -4.30
N VAL A 37 -9.14 -7.27 -3.03
CA VAL A 37 -8.89 -8.43 -2.18
C VAL A 37 -9.76 -8.39 -0.93
N TRP A 38 -10.56 -9.44 -0.73
CA TRP A 38 -11.45 -9.57 0.42
C TRP A 38 -11.18 -10.88 1.16
N ARG A 39 -11.05 -10.81 2.49
CA ARG A 39 -10.97 -12.01 3.35
C ARG A 39 -9.92 -13.04 2.89
N CYS A 40 -8.68 -12.60 2.68
CA CYS A 40 -7.61 -13.36 2.03
C CYS A 40 -6.97 -14.53 2.82
N GLY A 41 -7.73 -15.18 3.72
CA GLY A 41 -7.24 -16.32 4.50
C GLY A 41 -5.96 -16.01 5.29
N ASP A 42 -4.98 -16.91 5.20
CA ASP A 42 -3.71 -16.88 5.95
C ASP A 42 -2.54 -16.24 5.17
N VAL A 43 -2.84 -15.44 4.15
CA VAL A 43 -1.80 -14.72 3.41
C VAL A 43 -1.15 -13.68 4.31
N LEU A 44 0.17 -13.80 4.48
CA LEU A 44 1.00 -12.85 5.25
C LEU A 44 1.49 -11.67 4.40
N THR A 45 1.84 -11.92 3.13
CA THR A 45 2.38 -10.93 2.20
C THR A 45 1.57 -10.93 0.90
N LEU A 46 0.96 -9.81 0.53
CA LEU A 46 0.09 -9.74 -0.65
C LEU A 46 0.89 -9.70 -1.96
N PHE A 47 1.92 -8.86 -2.02
CA PHE A 47 2.82 -8.74 -3.16
C PHE A 47 4.26 -9.06 -2.74
N PRO A 48 4.65 -10.35 -2.76
CA PRO A 48 6.03 -10.78 -2.54
C PRO A 48 7.01 -10.15 -3.53
N ALA A 49 8.28 -10.06 -3.14
CA ALA A 49 9.31 -9.35 -3.91
C ALA A 49 9.47 -9.85 -5.35
N ARG A 50 9.27 -11.15 -5.58
CA ARG A 50 9.33 -11.77 -6.91
C ARG A 50 8.35 -11.17 -7.94
N PHE A 51 7.29 -10.50 -7.52
CA PHE A 51 6.29 -9.91 -8.42
C PHE A 51 6.53 -8.43 -8.73
N GLN A 52 7.52 -7.78 -8.11
CA GLN A 52 7.73 -6.33 -8.24
C GLN A 52 7.83 -5.83 -9.69
N GLN A 53 8.47 -6.60 -10.57
CA GLN A 53 8.63 -6.21 -11.97
C GLN A 53 7.33 -6.30 -12.77
N ASP A 54 6.35 -7.07 -12.30
CA ASP A 54 5.06 -7.25 -12.95
C ASP A 54 4.03 -6.21 -12.48
N LEU A 55 4.26 -5.46 -11.41
CA LEU A 55 3.30 -4.49 -10.87
C LEU A 55 3.37 -3.10 -11.51
N LYS A 56 4.07 -2.95 -12.64
CA LYS A 56 4.32 -1.64 -13.29
C LYS A 56 3.06 -0.92 -13.76
N ASN A 57 2.02 -1.68 -14.09
CA ASN A 57 0.75 -1.14 -14.58
C ASN A 57 -0.32 -1.03 -13.50
N LEU A 58 0.00 -1.43 -12.26
CA LEU A 58 -0.92 -1.40 -11.14
C LEU A 58 -1.26 0.04 -10.78
N LYS A 59 -2.54 0.38 -10.86
CA LYS A 59 -3.11 1.71 -10.59
C LYS A 59 -3.90 1.73 -9.30
N GLU A 60 -4.50 0.63 -8.90
CA GLU A 60 -5.39 0.57 -7.74
C GLU A 60 -5.20 -0.73 -6.96
N VAL A 61 -5.12 -0.61 -5.64
CA VAL A 61 -5.14 -1.75 -4.72
C VAL A 61 -6.15 -1.50 -3.61
N ILE A 62 -7.10 -2.42 -3.48
CA ILE A 62 -8.12 -2.44 -2.43
C ILE A 62 -7.95 -3.74 -1.65
N VAL A 63 -7.76 -3.64 -0.34
CA VAL A 63 -7.64 -4.79 0.56
C VAL A 63 -8.58 -4.61 1.75
N HIS A 64 -9.46 -5.59 1.96
CA HIS A 64 -10.50 -5.52 2.97
C HIS A 64 -10.61 -6.81 3.80
N SER A 65 -10.64 -6.66 5.12
CA SER A 65 -10.94 -7.75 6.07
C SER A 65 -10.01 -8.97 5.95
N CYS A 66 -8.73 -8.75 5.66
CA CYS A 66 -7.69 -9.78 5.73
C CYS A 66 -7.08 -9.84 7.12
N LYS A 67 -7.32 -10.93 7.86
CA LYS A 67 -6.97 -11.02 9.28
C LYS A 67 -5.51 -11.35 9.53
N SER A 68 -4.86 -12.09 8.63
CA SER A 68 -3.47 -12.56 8.80
C SER A 68 -2.44 -11.74 8.02
N LEU A 69 -2.88 -10.76 7.22
CA LEU A 69 -1.99 -9.99 6.35
C LEU A 69 -1.10 -9.06 7.17
N GLU A 70 0.21 -9.29 7.11
CA GLU A 70 1.23 -8.49 7.79
C GLU A 70 1.84 -7.42 6.87
N GLU A 71 1.93 -7.72 5.57
CA GLU A 71 2.69 -6.94 4.59
C GLU A 71 1.92 -6.80 3.27
N VAL A 72 1.79 -5.57 2.75
CA VAL A 72 1.17 -5.36 1.44
C VAL A 72 2.19 -5.59 0.32
N PHE A 73 3.28 -4.81 0.32
CA PHE A 73 4.35 -4.91 -0.67
C PHE A 73 5.66 -5.29 -0.01
N GLU A 74 6.24 -6.41 -0.43
CA GLU A 74 7.61 -6.80 -0.10
C GLU A 74 8.56 -6.28 -1.19
N LEU A 75 9.57 -5.53 -0.76
CA LEU A 75 10.52 -4.76 -1.56
C LEU A 75 11.92 -5.36 -1.42
N SER A 76 12.71 -5.37 -2.50
CA SER A 76 14.07 -5.94 -2.53
C SER A 76 14.94 -5.14 -3.48
N ASP A 77 16.23 -5.05 -3.15
CA ASP A 77 17.26 -4.41 -3.98
C ASP A 77 17.93 -5.40 -4.96
N GLU A 78 17.51 -6.67 -4.96
CA GLU A 78 18.11 -7.73 -5.78
C GLU A 78 17.64 -7.66 -7.25
N GLY A 79 18.58 -7.51 -8.21
CA GLY A 79 18.29 -7.50 -9.66
C GLY A 79 18.47 -6.16 -10.40
N ARG A 80 19.36 -5.31 -9.87
CA ARG A 80 19.73 -3.94 -10.31
C ARG A 80 19.59 -3.63 -11.81
N SER A 81 18.75 -2.65 -12.09
CA SER A 81 19.10 -1.49 -12.93
C SER A 81 18.60 -0.24 -12.20
N GLU A 82 19.39 0.83 -12.18
CA GLU A 82 19.14 2.09 -11.45
C GLU A 82 17.87 2.85 -11.92
N GLU A 83 17.15 2.31 -12.91
CA GLU A 83 16.07 2.97 -13.64
C GLU A 83 14.66 2.38 -13.41
N LYS A 84 14.50 1.34 -12.58
CA LYS A 84 13.18 0.75 -12.37
C LYS A 84 12.43 1.44 -11.22
N GLU A 85 11.59 2.39 -11.60
CA GLU A 85 10.58 2.99 -10.74
C GLU A 85 9.47 1.98 -10.41
N LEU A 86 9.52 1.34 -9.25
CA LEU A 86 8.47 0.44 -8.79
C LEU A 86 7.23 1.24 -8.37
N LEU A 87 6.06 0.75 -8.75
CA LEU A 87 4.75 1.31 -8.36
C LEU A 87 4.47 2.74 -8.84
N SER A 88 5.18 3.23 -9.86
CA SER A 88 5.01 4.58 -10.44
C SER A 88 3.63 4.85 -11.03
N SER A 89 2.89 3.80 -11.39
CA SER A 89 1.51 3.90 -11.90
C SER A 89 0.45 3.87 -10.81
N LEU A 90 0.80 3.55 -9.55
CA LEU A 90 -0.16 3.39 -8.47
C LEU A 90 -0.81 4.74 -8.14
N LYS A 91 -2.14 4.80 -8.26
CA LYS A 91 -2.96 6.00 -8.04
C LYS A 91 -3.71 5.95 -6.73
N GLU A 92 -4.25 4.79 -6.37
CA GLU A 92 -5.11 4.64 -5.21
C GLU A 92 -4.77 3.38 -4.42
N LEU A 93 -4.68 3.53 -3.09
CA LEU A 93 -4.44 2.43 -2.16
C LEU A 93 -5.45 2.52 -1.00
N HIS A 94 -6.24 1.45 -0.83
CA HIS A 94 -7.28 1.35 0.18
C HIS A 94 -7.06 0.12 1.06
N LEU A 95 -6.73 0.34 2.32
CA LEU A 95 -6.42 -0.71 3.28
C LEU A 95 -7.40 -0.62 4.46
N LYS A 96 -8.26 -1.63 4.61
CA LYS A 96 -9.38 -1.58 5.54
C LYS A 96 -9.51 -2.87 6.36
N ARG A 97 -9.57 -2.74 7.69
CA ARG A 97 -9.77 -3.84 8.64
C ARG A 97 -8.70 -4.92 8.49
N LEU A 98 -7.44 -4.53 8.69
CA LEU A 98 -6.27 -5.41 8.59
C LEU A 98 -5.57 -5.41 9.96
N PRO A 99 -6.05 -6.22 10.92
CA PRO A 99 -5.60 -6.13 12.31
C PRO A 99 -4.13 -6.49 12.50
N GLU A 100 -3.57 -7.32 11.62
CA GLU A 100 -2.17 -7.78 11.70
C GLU A 100 -1.21 -6.98 10.81
N LEU A 101 -1.68 -5.97 10.07
CA LEU A 101 -0.85 -5.25 9.12
C LEU A 101 0.22 -4.41 9.83
N LYS A 102 1.49 -4.78 9.61
CA LYS A 102 2.66 -4.10 10.18
C LYS A 102 3.32 -3.15 9.19
N TYR A 103 3.33 -3.51 7.90
CA TYR A 103 4.04 -2.78 6.85
C TYR A 103 3.20 -2.66 5.58
N ILE A 104 3.00 -1.43 5.10
CA ILE A 104 2.52 -1.24 3.72
C ILE A 104 3.67 -1.54 2.75
N TRP A 105 4.85 -1.00 3.05
CA TRP A 105 6.07 -1.15 2.27
C TRP A 105 7.13 -1.81 3.15
N LYS A 106 7.38 -3.12 2.93
CA LYS A 106 8.37 -3.90 3.66
C LYS A 106 9.66 -3.97 2.86
N GLY A 107 10.78 -3.56 3.43
CA GLY A 107 12.09 -3.63 2.78
C GLY A 107 12.61 -2.26 2.31
N PRO A 108 13.70 -2.22 1.53
CA PRO A 108 14.28 -0.98 1.04
C PRO A 108 13.34 -0.28 0.05
N THR A 109 13.03 1.00 0.32
CA THR A 109 12.07 1.79 -0.48
C THR A 109 12.73 2.70 -1.51
N ARG A 110 14.06 2.64 -1.65
CA ARG A 110 14.84 3.53 -2.52
C ARG A 110 14.43 3.47 -4.00
N ASN A 111 13.95 2.32 -4.45
CA ASN A 111 13.51 2.10 -5.83
C ASN A 111 12.00 2.23 -6.03
N VAL A 112 11.25 2.61 -4.99
CA VAL A 112 9.80 2.83 -5.08
C VAL A 112 9.55 4.29 -5.42
N ASN A 113 8.79 4.52 -6.49
CA ASN A 113 8.35 5.85 -6.89
C ASN A 113 6.82 5.88 -6.86
N LEU A 114 6.23 6.73 -6.01
CA LEU A 114 4.78 6.88 -5.88
C LEU A 114 4.26 8.13 -6.61
N GLN A 115 4.90 8.53 -7.72
CA GLN A 115 4.61 9.78 -8.44
C GLN A 115 3.17 9.93 -8.94
N SER A 116 2.44 8.84 -9.07
CA SER A 116 1.03 8.83 -9.48
C SER A 116 0.04 8.72 -8.33
N LEU A 117 0.50 8.52 -7.09
CA LEU A 117 -0.39 8.26 -5.96
C LEU A 117 -1.16 9.52 -5.61
N ILE A 118 -2.48 9.45 -5.73
CA ILE A 118 -3.42 10.56 -5.48
C ILE A 118 -4.13 10.35 -4.15
N LYS A 119 -4.42 9.08 -3.80
CA LYS A 119 -5.28 8.75 -2.67
C LYS A 119 -4.76 7.56 -1.87
N LEU A 120 -4.69 7.73 -0.55
CA LEU A 120 -4.40 6.70 0.42
C LEU A 120 -5.48 6.68 1.51
N GLU A 121 -6.20 5.57 1.63
CA GLU A 121 -7.19 5.34 2.69
C GLU A 121 -6.76 4.19 3.60
N LEU A 122 -6.60 4.49 4.88
CA LEU A 122 -6.24 3.56 5.94
C LEU A 122 -7.36 3.54 6.98
N TYR A 123 -7.96 2.38 7.21
CA TYR A 123 -9.08 2.22 8.14
C TYR A 123 -8.91 0.96 9.01
N SER A 124 -8.93 1.10 10.34
CA SER A 124 -8.80 -0.02 11.30
C SER A 124 -7.56 -0.88 11.03
N LEU A 125 -6.37 -0.26 11.15
CA LEU A 125 -5.06 -0.90 11.00
C LEU A 125 -4.31 -0.84 12.34
N HIS A 126 -4.50 -1.85 13.18
CA HIS A 126 -4.11 -1.75 14.59
C HIS A 126 -2.64 -2.00 14.87
N LYS A 127 -1.88 -2.64 13.97
CA LYS A 127 -0.41 -2.89 14.14
C LYS A 127 0.47 -2.05 13.22
N LEU A 128 -0.12 -1.13 12.45
CA LEU A 128 0.63 -0.29 11.52
C LEU A 128 1.30 0.85 12.30
N ILE A 129 2.63 0.84 12.39
CA ILE A 129 3.40 1.82 13.18
C ILE A 129 3.72 3.08 12.36
N PHE A 130 4.01 2.92 11.06
CA PHE A 130 4.31 4.01 10.15
C PHE A 130 3.78 3.78 8.73
N ILE A 131 3.60 4.86 7.95
CA ILE A 131 3.06 4.78 6.57
C ILE A 131 4.16 4.86 5.52
N PHE A 132 5.00 5.89 5.58
CA PHE A 132 6.04 6.17 4.60
C PHE A 132 7.42 6.20 5.25
N THR A 133 8.44 5.92 4.46
CA THR A 133 9.82 6.32 4.76
C THR A 133 10.10 7.70 4.19
N THR A 134 11.20 8.33 4.57
CA THR A 134 11.63 9.62 3.99
C THR A 134 11.80 9.57 2.48
N SER A 135 12.35 8.48 1.93
CA SER A 135 12.49 8.31 0.48
C SER A 135 11.14 8.25 -0.24
N LEU A 136 10.17 7.52 0.31
CA LEU A 136 8.81 7.48 -0.23
C LEU A 136 8.10 8.83 -0.13
N ALA A 137 8.29 9.55 0.97
CA ALA A 137 7.66 10.85 1.17
C ALA A 137 8.08 11.86 0.08
N GLN A 138 9.31 11.74 -0.43
CA GLN A 138 9.82 12.57 -1.53
C GLN A 138 9.20 12.20 -2.89
N SER A 139 8.63 10.99 -3.04
CA SER A 139 8.04 10.51 -4.29
C SER A 139 6.51 10.66 -4.35
N LEU A 140 5.92 11.60 -3.60
CA LEU A 140 4.46 11.82 -3.51
C LEU A 140 3.97 13.19 -4.05
N PRO A 141 4.36 13.65 -5.26
CA PRO A 141 3.99 14.97 -5.78
C PRO A 141 2.48 15.16 -6.03
N LYS A 142 1.72 14.07 -6.19
CA LYS A 142 0.29 14.09 -6.53
C LYS A 142 -0.64 13.69 -5.38
N LEU A 143 -0.11 13.35 -4.20
CA LEU A 143 -0.94 12.89 -3.10
C LEU A 143 -1.82 14.03 -2.59
N ASP A 144 -3.12 13.93 -2.82
CA ASP A 144 -4.14 14.93 -2.46
C ASP A 144 -4.98 14.47 -1.27
N LYS A 145 -5.16 13.15 -1.12
CA LYS A 145 -6.10 12.57 -0.16
C LYS A 145 -5.41 11.52 0.71
N LEU A 146 -5.21 11.84 1.99
CA LEU A 146 -4.74 10.90 3.00
C LEU A 146 -5.80 10.76 4.10
N PHE A 147 -6.50 9.63 4.13
CA PHE A 147 -7.48 9.34 5.18
C PHE A 147 -6.94 8.26 6.09
N ILE A 148 -6.89 8.55 7.39
CA ILE A 148 -6.44 7.62 8.42
C ILE A 148 -7.50 7.60 9.51
N ILE A 149 -8.10 6.44 9.72
CA ILE A 149 -9.22 6.27 10.66
C ILE A 149 -8.97 4.99 11.46
N ASP A 150 -9.07 5.06 12.78
CA ASP A 150 -9.00 3.88 13.66
C ASP A 150 -7.68 3.06 13.54
N CYS A 151 -6.55 3.73 13.29
CA CYS A 151 -5.23 3.09 13.26
C CYS A 151 -4.49 3.27 14.60
N GLY A 152 -4.89 2.50 15.61
CA GLY A 152 -4.54 2.73 17.03
C GLY A 152 -3.04 2.76 17.36
N GLU A 153 -2.21 1.93 16.73
CA GLU A 153 -0.75 1.93 16.96
C GLU A 153 0.05 2.81 15.99
N LEU A 154 -0.63 3.58 15.12
CA LEU A 154 0.07 4.45 14.17
C LEU A 154 0.70 5.64 14.89
N LYS A 155 2.04 5.61 14.99
CA LYS A 155 2.83 6.66 15.66
C LYS A 155 3.36 7.71 14.69
N HIS A 156 3.71 7.30 13.46
CA HIS A 156 4.40 8.18 12.51
C HIS A 156 3.79 8.09 11.12
N ILE A 157 3.56 9.22 10.46
CA ILE A 157 3.21 9.18 9.02
C ILE A 157 4.47 8.91 8.19
N ILE A 158 5.59 9.53 8.55
CA ILE A 158 6.88 9.38 7.88
C ILE A 158 7.91 8.89 8.92
N ARG A 159 8.70 7.88 8.56
CA ARG A 159 9.82 7.35 9.35
C ARG A 159 11.15 7.62 8.63
N GLU A 160 12.14 8.12 9.35
CA GLU A 160 13.50 8.23 8.82
C GLU A 160 14.18 6.86 8.70
N GLU A 161 14.92 6.67 7.61
CA GLU A 161 15.65 5.43 7.32
C GLU A 161 16.94 5.29 8.16
N ASN A 162 17.39 6.37 8.81
CA ASN A 162 18.76 6.49 9.34
C ASN A 162 18.88 6.55 10.88
N GLY A 163 17.77 6.40 11.60
CA GLY A 163 17.78 6.41 13.08
C GLY A 163 17.82 7.82 13.68
N GLU A 164 16.81 8.09 14.53
CA GLU A 164 16.70 9.24 15.43
C GLU A 164 16.73 10.63 14.77
N ARG A 165 15.65 10.97 14.07
CA ARG A 165 14.99 12.29 14.21
C ARG A 165 13.56 12.26 13.70
N GLU A 166 12.73 13.00 14.42
CA GLU A 166 11.32 13.18 14.17
C GLU A 166 11.14 14.30 13.14
N ILE A 167 10.52 13.98 12.01
CA ILE A 167 10.02 15.01 11.10
C ILE A 167 8.51 14.83 11.00
N ILE A 168 7.80 15.69 11.73
CA ILE A 168 6.39 15.94 11.48
C ILE A 168 6.35 16.71 10.15
N PRO A 169 5.69 16.21 9.09
CA PRO A 169 5.63 16.95 7.85
C PRO A 169 4.82 18.23 8.04
N GLU A 170 5.50 19.37 8.16
CA GLU A 170 4.93 20.70 7.92
C GLU A 170 4.74 20.87 6.40
N SER A 171 3.76 20.15 5.82
CA SER A 171 3.33 20.42 4.45
C SER A 171 1.83 20.71 4.41
N PRO A 172 1.40 21.87 3.86
CA PRO A 172 0.02 22.38 3.94
C PRO A 172 -1.01 21.59 3.10
N ARG A 173 -0.62 20.48 2.47
CA ARG A 173 -1.48 19.70 1.56
C ARG A 173 -2.00 18.38 2.14
N ILE A 174 -1.43 17.90 3.24
CA ILE A 174 -1.85 16.63 3.84
C ILE A 174 -3.04 16.90 4.78
N LYS A 175 -4.26 16.66 4.29
CA LYS A 175 -5.46 16.68 5.14
C LYS A 175 -5.49 15.46 6.04
N ILE A 176 -4.86 15.54 7.21
CA ILE A 176 -5.00 14.52 8.25
C ILE A 176 -6.37 14.70 8.90
N SER A 177 -7.37 13.91 8.50
CA SER A 177 -8.62 13.82 9.24
C SER A 177 -8.40 12.98 10.50
N ARG A 178 -7.81 13.57 11.54
CA ARG A 178 -7.76 13.00 12.90
C ARG A 178 -9.20 12.93 13.43
N TYR A 179 -9.77 11.73 13.53
CA TYR A 179 -10.89 11.51 14.44
C TYR A 179 -10.33 11.07 15.79
N THR A 180 -10.55 11.94 16.77
CA THR A 180 -10.47 11.77 18.23
C THR A 180 -9.18 11.22 18.82
N TRP A 181 -8.37 12.15 19.31
CA TRP A 181 -7.60 11.92 20.52
C TRP A 181 -8.59 12.11 21.68
N MET A 182 -8.89 11.02 22.37
CA MET A 182 -9.56 10.96 23.67
C MET A 182 -8.92 9.73 24.33
N TRP A 183 -7.97 9.79 25.25
CA TRP A 183 -7.43 10.83 26.13
C TRP A 183 -5.90 10.65 26.23
#